data_AF-A0A2V7H5N9-F1
#
_entry.id   AF-A0A2V7H5N9-F1
#
_cell.length_a   1.000
_cell.length_b   1.000
_cell.length_c   1.000
_cell.angle_alpha   90.00
_cell.angle_beta   90.00
_cell.angle_gamma   90.00
#
_symmetry.space_group_name_H-M   'P 1'
#
loop_
_entity.id
_entity.type
_entity.pdbx_description
1 polymer ?
#
loop_
_entity_poly.entity_id
_entity_poly.type
_entity_poly.pdbx_seq_one_letter_code
_entity_poly.pdbx_strand_id
1 'polypeptide(L)'
;CLRVGYDGIEHVGRLRFTDAKTEITYQDHAAIPGISALDAVRKAKEMSPKEMEARCHRALSEKRRFGKLRSATDKMIEKIKYLNRVAIDLEKGRLEKEGGQQELELVQEQLIEIVRTLRHHAGVEDEPDEPGSNV
;
A
#
# COMPACT_ATOMS: atom_id res chain seq x y z
N CYS A 1 -2.07 33.67 -26.95
CA CYS A 1 -3.45 33.17 -26.81
C CYS A 1 -3.36 31.70 -26.39
N LEU A 2 -3.58 31.40 -25.11
CA LEU A 2 -3.58 30.04 -24.59
C LEU A 2 -4.98 29.45 -24.87
N ARG A 3 -5.09 28.48 -25.77
CA ARG A 3 -6.33 27.69 -25.95
C ARG A 3 -6.17 26.39 -25.19
N VAL A 4 -6.88 26.27 -24.08
CA VAL A 4 -7.07 24.99 -23.40
C VAL A 4 -8.14 24.24 -24.19
N GLY A 5 -7.71 23.26 -24.99
CA GLY A 5 -8.59 22.32 -25.66
C GLY A 5 -8.97 21.21 -24.69
N TYR A 6 -10.27 20.99 -24.50
CA TYR A 6 -10.80 19.87 -23.75
C TYR A 6 -10.43 18.56 -24.47
N ASP A 7 -9.65 17.69 -23.84
CA ASP A 7 -9.09 16.45 -24.43
C ASP A 7 -10.04 15.23 -24.30
N GLY A 8 -11.21 15.42 -23.68
CA GLY A 8 -12.21 14.38 -23.49
C GLY A 8 -11.90 13.37 -22.38
N ILE A 9 -10.84 13.55 -21.59
CA ILE A 9 -10.48 12.63 -20.49
C ILE A 9 -11.02 13.19 -19.16
N GLU A 10 -12.32 13.03 -18.91
CA GLU A 10 -12.92 13.39 -17.61
C GLU A 10 -12.71 12.30 -16.55
N HIS A 11 -12.41 11.06 -16.95
CA HIS A 11 -12.31 9.92 -16.05
C HIS A 11 -11.05 9.08 -16.28
N VAL A 12 -10.26 8.91 -15.23
CA VAL A 12 -9.08 8.05 -15.23
C VAL A 12 -9.33 6.85 -14.32
N GLY A 13 -9.52 5.68 -14.94
CA GLY A 13 -9.56 4.40 -14.24
C GLY A 13 -8.16 3.89 -13.90
N ARG A 14 -8.07 3.03 -12.88
CA ARG A 14 -6.84 2.34 -12.48
C ARG A 14 -7.16 0.88 -12.17
N LEU A 15 -6.26 -0.02 -12.54
CA LEU A 15 -6.43 -1.44 -12.21
C LEU A 15 -5.93 -1.73 -10.81
N ARG A 16 -6.55 -2.73 -10.21
CA ARG A 16 -6.19 -3.25 -8.90
C ARG A 16 -6.17 -4.76 -8.98
N PHE A 17 -5.05 -5.36 -8.61
CA PHE A 17 -4.81 -6.79 -8.63
C PHE A 17 -4.77 -7.29 -7.21
N THR A 18 -5.51 -8.35 -6.90
CA THR A 18 -5.49 -8.97 -5.57
C THR A 18 -4.93 -10.36 -5.69
N ASP A 19 -3.93 -10.68 -4.88
CA ASP A 19 -3.38 -12.02 -4.76
C ASP A 19 -4.39 -12.89 -3.99
N ALA A 20 -4.85 -13.98 -4.61
CA ALA A 20 -5.90 -14.82 -4.05
C ALA A 20 -5.47 -15.62 -2.81
N LYS A 21 -4.17 -15.78 -2.54
CA LYS A 21 -3.66 -16.55 -1.39
C LYS A 21 -3.41 -15.67 -0.18
N THR A 22 -2.91 -14.46 -0.42
CA THR A 22 -2.47 -13.53 0.63
C THR A 22 -3.46 -12.39 0.87
N GLU A 23 -4.46 -12.24 0.00
CA GLU A 23 -5.40 -11.10 -0.06
C GLU A 23 -4.73 -9.74 -0.24
N ILE A 24 -3.41 -9.74 -0.50
CA ILE A 24 -2.66 -8.51 -0.71
C ILE A 24 -3.08 -7.93 -2.05
N THR A 25 -3.36 -6.64 -2.02
CA THR A 25 -3.87 -5.91 -3.17
C THR A 25 -2.84 -4.90 -3.67
N TYR A 26 -2.64 -4.86 -4.99
CA TYR A 26 -1.68 -4.05 -5.73
C TYR A 26 -2.43 -3.14 -6.67
N GLN A 27 -2.01 -1.89 -6.78
CA GLN A 27 -2.61 -0.94 -7.69
C GLN A 27 -1.65 -0.70 -8.86
N ASP A 28 -2.15 -0.76 -10.08
CA ASP A 28 -1.40 -0.30 -11.25
C ASP A 28 -1.53 1.22 -11.37
N HIS A 29 -0.38 1.89 -11.48
CA HIS A 29 -0.33 3.33 -11.64
C HIS A 29 -0.54 3.80 -13.10
N ALA A 30 -0.68 2.87 -14.04
CA ALA A 30 -1.08 3.24 -15.38
C ALA A 30 -2.55 3.65 -15.46
N ALA A 31 -2.81 4.71 -16.24
CA ALA A 31 -4.15 5.23 -16.47
C ALA A 31 -4.93 4.36 -17.47
N ILE A 32 -6.23 4.21 -17.22
CA ILE A 32 -7.22 3.79 -18.21
C ILE A 32 -8.11 5.00 -18.49
N PRO A 33 -7.82 5.78 -19.55
CA PRO A 33 -8.59 6.98 -19.85
C PRO A 33 -9.96 6.61 -20.42
N GLY A 34 -11.01 7.22 -19.87
CA GLY A 34 -12.38 7.07 -20.31
C GLY A 34 -13.07 8.42 -20.47
N ILE A 35 -13.93 8.53 -21.47
CA ILE A 35 -14.83 9.70 -21.61
C ILE A 35 -15.96 9.68 -20.56
N SER A 36 -16.14 8.54 -19.88
CA SER A 36 -17.01 8.34 -18.73
C SER A 36 -16.43 7.23 -17.84
N ALA A 37 -16.90 7.08 -16.60
CA ALA A 37 -16.50 5.98 -15.72
C ALA A 37 -16.82 4.59 -16.34
N LEU A 38 -17.98 4.46 -17.00
CA LEU A 38 -18.37 3.23 -17.69
C LEU A 38 -17.46 2.92 -18.88
N ASP A 39 -17.03 3.94 -19.63
CA ASP A 39 -16.09 3.77 -20.74
C ASP A 39 -14.72 3.28 -20.25
N ALA A 40 -14.22 3.82 -19.14
CA ALA A 40 -12.99 3.35 -18.51
C ALA A 40 -13.11 1.87 -18.08
N VAL A 41 -14.25 1.47 -17.49
CA VAL A 41 -14.49 0.07 -17.11
C VAL A 41 -14.60 -0.84 -18.34
N ARG A 42 -15.27 -0.40 -19.40
CA ARG A 42 -15.36 -1.15 -20.65
C ARG A 42 -13.97 -1.40 -21.25
N LYS A 43 -13.16 -0.35 -21.37
CA LYS A 43 -11.76 -0.44 -21.84
C LYS A 43 -10.92 -1.39 -20.99
N ALA A 44 -11.12 -1.39 -19.66
CA ALA A 44 -10.45 -2.33 -18.77
C ALA A 44 -10.85 -3.79 -19.02
N LYS A 45 -12.14 -4.04 -19.34
CA LYS A 45 -12.66 -5.40 -19.63
C LYS A 45 -12.27 -5.93 -21.00
N GLU A 46 -12.04 -5.05 -21.98
CA GLU A 46 -11.62 -5.41 -23.33
C GLU A 46 -10.12 -5.74 -23.44
N MET A 47 -9.35 -5.52 -22.37
CA MET A 47 -7.92 -5.85 -22.35
C MET A 47 -7.69 -7.34 -22.59
N SER A 48 -6.73 -7.64 -23.46
CA SER A 48 -6.28 -8.99 -23.69
C SER A 48 -5.59 -9.56 -22.45
N PRO A 49 -5.53 -10.90 -22.29
CA PRO A 49 -4.81 -11.54 -21.19
C PRO A 49 -3.34 -11.09 -21.09
N LYS A 50 -2.67 -10.90 -22.24
CA LYS A 50 -1.27 -10.45 -22.30
C LYS A 50 -1.08 -9.02 -21.80
N GLU A 51 -2.03 -8.12 -22.10
CA GLU A 51 -2.01 -6.76 -21.56
C GLU A 51 -2.25 -6.77 -20.06
N MET A 52 -3.20 -7.58 -19.58
CA MET A 52 -3.51 -7.73 -18.17
C MET A 52 -2.30 -8.27 -17.38
N GLU A 53 -1.60 -9.27 -17.94
CA GLU A 53 -0.37 -9.83 -17.38
C GLU A 53 0.74 -8.77 -17.30
N ALA A 54 0.97 -8.00 -18.37
CA ALA A 54 1.96 -6.93 -18.37
C ALA A 54 1.63 -5.83 -17.34
N ARG A 55 0.34 -5.50 -17.16
CA ARG A 55 -0.11 -4.53 -16.15
C ARG A 55 0.04 -5.09 -14.73
N CYS A 56 -0.22 -6.37 -14.53
CA CYS A 56 0.03 -7.07 -13.28
C CYS A 56 1.53 -7.11 -12.93
N HIS A 57 2.40 -7.47 -13.88
CA HIS A 57 3.85 -7.46 -13.69
C HIS A 57 4.39 -6.08 -13.32
N ARG A 58 3.86 -5.00 -13.93
CA ARG A 58 4.21 -3.64 -13.54
C ARG A 58 3.79 -3.33 -12.10
N ALA A 59 2.54 -3.62 -11.73
CA ALA A 59 2.04 -3.43 -10.37
C ALA A 59 2.84 -4.25 -9.33
N LEU A 60 3.30 -5.45 -9.71
CA LEU A 60 4.15 -6.30 -8.88
C LEU A 60 5.61 -5.84 -8.83
N SER A 61 6.14 -5.27 -9.90
CA SER A 61 7.51 -4.74 -9.96
C SER A 61 7.68 -3.56 -9.01
N GLU A 62 6.68 -2.69 -8.91
CA GLU A 62 6.66 -1.60 -7.93
C GLU A 62 6.62 -2.12 -6.48
N LYS A 63 6.00 -3.28 -6.22
CA LYS A 63 6.05 -3.95 -4.91
C LYS A 63 7.46 -4.43 -4.55
N ARG A 64 8.21 -5.00 -5.52
CA ARG A 64 9.59 -5.45 -5.30
C ARG A 64 10.51 -4.28 -5.01
N ARG A 65 10.25 -3.12 -5.60
CA ARG A 65 11.13 -1.96 -5.48
C ARG A 65 11.21 -1.39 -4.05
N PHE A 66 10.16 -1.48 -3.23
CA PHE A 66 10.16 -0.84 -1.89
C PHE A 66 9.58 -1.75 -0.79
N GLY A 67 9.87 -3.04 -0.84
CA GLY A 67 9.40 -4.03 0.13
C GLY A 67 9.79 -3.70 1.56
N LYS A 68 11.02 -3.23 1.82
CA LYS A 68 11.45 -2.79 3.17
C LYS A 68 10.62 -1.62 3.72
N LEU A 69 10.37 -0.60 2.89
CA LEU A 69 9.56 0.55 3.28
C LEU A 69 8.11 0.14 3.57
N ARG A 70 7.56 -0.77 2.75
CA ARG A 70 6.22 -1.31 2.96
C ARG A 70 6.12 -2.14 4.24
N SER A 71 7.08 -3.03 4.50
CA SER A 71 7.11 -3.83 5.73
C SER A 71 7.17 -2.94 6.97
N ALA A 72 7.98 -1.87 6.94
CA ALA A 72 8.02 -0.90 8.03
C ALA A 72 6.68 -0.17 8.20
N THR A 73 6.02 0.19 7.10
CA THR A 73 4.69 0.83 7.12
C THR A 73 3.61 -0.10 7.67
N ASP A 74 3.61 -1.37 7.28
CA ASP A 74 2.65 -2.36 7.77
C ASP A 74 2.81 -2.58 9.29
N LYS A 75 4.05 -2.73 9.77
CA LYS A 75 4.36 -2.80 11.21
C LYS A 75 3.89 -1.56 11.96
N MET A 76 4.04 -0.37 11.37
CA MET A 76 3.55 0.88 11.97
C MET A 76 2.02 0.88 12.09
N ILE A 77 1.30 0.47 11.04
CA ILE A 77 -0.17 0.39 11.05
C ILE A 77 -0.66 -0.58 12.14
N GLU A 78 -0.04 -1.75 12.26
CA GLU A 78 -0.38 -2.71 13.31
C GLU A 78 -0.19 -2.13 14.71
N LYS A 79 0.92 -1.43 14.95
CA LYS A 79 1.19 -0.77 16.23
C LYS A 79 0.22 0.37 16.52
N ILE A 80 -0.20 1.15 15.52
CA ILE A 80 -1.25 2.18 15.69
C ILE A 80 -2.59 1.54 16.07
N LYS A 81 -2.99 0.44 15.39
CA LYS A 81 -4.22 -0.28 15.74
C LYS A 81 -4.18 -0.81 17.17
N TYR A 82 -3.03 -1.33 17.58
CA TYR A 82 -2.82 -1.81 18.94
C TYR A 82 -2.90 -0.68 19.96
N LEU A 83 -2.20 0.44 19.72
CA LEU A 83 -2.25 1.64 20.55
C LEU A 83 -3.69 2.13 20.75
N ASN A 84 -4.47 2.19 19.67
CA ASN A 84 -5.87 2.59 19.72
C ASN A 84 -6.72 1.61 20.55
N ARG A 85 -6.45 0.31 20.46
CA ARG A 85 -7.15 -0.70 21.27
C ARG A 85 -6.87 -0.50 22.76
N VAL A 86 -5.59 -0.36 23.13
CA VAL A 86 -5.17 -0.13 24.53
C VAL A 86 -5.77 1.17 25.08
N ALA A 87 -5.76 2.25 24.28
CA ALA A 87 -6.35 3.52 24.68
C ALA A 87 -7.87 3.42 24.93
N ILE A 88 -8.60 2.73 24.04
CA ILE A 88 -10.05 2.49 24.20
C ILE A 88 -10.35 1.61 25.42
N ASP A 89 -9.56 0.57 25.65
CA ASP A 89 -9.76 -0.34 26.78
C ASP A 89 -9.41 0.35 28.11
N LEU A 90 -8.44 1.26 28.14
CA LEU A 90 -8.16 2.16 29.26
C LEU A 90 -9.31 3.15 29.53
N GLU A 91 -9.82 3.82 28.48
CA GLU A 91 -10.95 4.76 28.59
C GLU A 91 -12.20 4.06 29.16
N LYS A 92 -12.43 2.81 28.77
CA LYS A 92 -13.55 1.99 29.24
C LYS A 92 -13.32 1.34 30.61
N GLY A 93 -12.17 1.57 31.25
CA GLY A 93 -11.81 0.96 32.53
C GLY A 93 -11.68 -0.55 32.50
N ARG A 94 -11.40 -1.14 31.32
CA ARG A 94 -11.18 -2.58 31.12
C ARG A 94 -9.74 -3.00 31.37
N LEU A 95 -8.84 -2.03 31.44
CA LEU A 95 -7.43 -2.18 31.80
C LEU A 95 -7.16 -1.44 33.10
N GLU A 96 -6.25 -2.01 33.90
CA GLU A 96 -5.68 -1.31 35.05
C GLU A 96 -4.93 -0.06 34.56
N LYS A 97 -5.16 1.07 35.23
CA LYS A 97 -4.70 2.38 34.78
C LYS A 97 -3.18 2.47 34.63
N GLU A 98 -2.43 1.95 35.61
CA GLU A 98 -0.96 1.98 35.59
C GLU A 98 -0.40 1.04 34.52
N GLY A 99 -0.88 -0.20 34.46
CA GLY A 99 -0.45 -1.18 33.45
C GLY A 99 -0.75 -0.73 32.02
N GLY A 100 -1.96 -0.22 31.76
CA GLY A 100 -2.31 0.29 30.43
C GLY A 100 -1.57 1.57 30.04
N GLN A 101 -1.22 2.44 31.00
CA GLN A 101 -0.38 3.61 30.73
C GLN A 101 1.05 3.21 30.32
N GLN A 102 1.67 2.27 31.04
CA GLN A 102 2.98 1.73 30.67
C GLN A 102 2.96 1.06 29.30
N GLU A 103 1.87 0.35 28.98
CA GLU A 103 1.70 -0.29 27.68
C GLU A 103 1.53 0.72 26.55
N LEU A 104 0.80 1.82 26.76
CA LEU A 104 0.70 2.91 25.79
C LEU A 104 2.07 3.56 25.53
N GLU A 105 2.84 3.85 26.58
CA GLU A 105 4.18 4.44 26.47
C GLU A 105 5.11 3.51 25.67
N LEU A 106 5.13 2.22 25.98
CA LEU A 106 5.93 1.22 25.28
C LEU A 106 5.58 1.15 23.78
N VAL A 107 4.29 1.13 23.44
CA VAL A 107 3.85 1.05 22.04
C VAL A 107 4.17 2.35 21.29
N GLN A 108 4.09 3.49 21.97
CA GLN A 108 4.48 4.78 21.41
C GLN A 108 5.99 4.85 21.13
N GLU A 109 6.84 4.34 22.03
CA GLU A 109 8.29 4.25 21.80
C GLU A 109 8.61 3.37 20.59
N GLN A 110 7.97 2.20 20.48
CA GLN A 110 8.12 1.30 19.33
C GLN A 110 7.69 1.96 18.02
N LEU A 111 6.61 2.75 18.02
CA LEU A 111 6.18 3.52 16.85
C LEU A 111 7.22 4.57 16.43
N ILE A 112 7.78 5.30 17.39
CA ILE A 112 8.83 6.30 17.13
C ILE A 112 10.08 5.62 16.55
N GLU A 113 10.46 4.45 17.05
CA GLU A 113 11.59 3.69 16.52
C GLU A 113 11.36 3.24 15.08
N ILE A 114 10.17 2.75 14.74
CA ILE A 114 9.81 2.42 13.36
C ILE A 114 9.93 3.67 12.47
N VAL A 115 9.42 4.81 12.91
CA VAL A 115 9.53 6.07 12.15
C VAL A 115 10.99 6.50 11.96
N ARG A 116 11.85 6.34 12.97
CA ARG A 116 13.29 6.65 12.86
C ARG A 116 14.00 5.75 11.86
N THR A 117 13.57 4.50 11.71
CA THR A 117 14.17 3.55 10.76
C THR A 117 13.68 3.77 9.33
N LEU A 118 12.49 4.37 9.12
CA LEU A 118 11.94 4.67 7.78
C LEU A 118 12.89 5.45 6.86
N ARG A 119 13.66 6.40 7.40
CA ARG A 119 14.64 7.18 6.59
C ARG A 119 15.69 6.29 5.90
N HIS A 120 15.99 5.12 6.48
CA HIS A 120 16.94 4.16 5.93
C HIS A 120 16.30 3.23 4.88
N HIS A 121 14.98 3.25 4.78
CA HIS A 121 14.20 2.49 3.79
C HIS A 121 13.67 3.40 2.66
N ALA A 122 13.60 4.70 2.89
CA ALA A 122 13.16 5.68 1.89
C ALA A 122 14.17 5.80 0.75
N GLY A 123 13.77 5.42 -0.47
CA GLY A 123 14.59 5.53 -1.68
C GLY A 123 15.60 4.39 -1.89
N VAL A 124 15.59 3.36 -1.05
CA VAL A 124 16.39 2.15 -1.25
C VAL A 124 15.54 1.14 -2.02
N GLU A 125 15.97 0.81 -3.24
CA GLU A 125 15.37 -0.27 -4.01
C GLU A 125 15.80 -1.61 -3.41
N ASP A 126 14.88 -2.56 -3.23
CA ASP A 126 15.32 -3.91 -2.85
C ASP A 126 16.09 -4.53 -4.00
N GLU A 127 17.23 -5.16 -3.69
CA GLU A 127 18.02 -5.89 -4.68
C GLU A 127 17.12 -6.95 -5.34
N PRO A 128 17.14 -7.08 -6.67
CA PRO A 128 16.39 -8.14 -7.33
C PRO A 128 16.87 -9.47 -6.78
N ASP A 129 15.94 -10.30 -6.29
CA ASP A 129 16.24 -11.68 -5.88
C ASP A 129 17.08 -12.34 -6.98
N GLU A 130 18.35 -12.68 -6.69
CA GLU A 130 19.16 -13.45 -7.61
C GLU A 130 18.44 -14.78 -7.86
N PRO A 131 18.20 -15.18 -9.12
CA PRO A 131 17.59 -16.45 -9.43
C PRO A 131 18.60 -17.57 -9.17
N GLY A 132 18.74 -17.99 -7.91
CA GLY A 132 19.78 -18.97 -7.56
C GLY A 132 19.95 -19.32 -6.09
N SER A 133 18.86 -19.58 -5.35
CA SER A 133 19.01 -20.30 -4.07
C SER A 133 17.75 -21.05 -3.68
N ASN A 134 17.43 -22.11 -4.42
CA ASN A 134 16.76 -23.27 -3.85
C ASN A 134 17.81 -24.39 -3.77
N VAL A 135 18.18 -24.76 -2.54
CA VAL A 135 18.74 -26.08 -2.23
C VAL A 135 17.60 -26.93 -1.71
#